data_AF-A0A2T4TCM7-F1
#
_entry.id   AF-A0A2T4TCM7-F1
#
_cell.length_a   1.000
_cell.length_b   1.000
_cell.length_c   1.000
_cell.angle_alpha   90.00
_cell.angle_beta   90.00
_cell.angle_gamma   90.00
#
_symmetry.space_group_name_H-M   'P 1'
#
loop_
_entity.id
_entity.type
_entity.pdbx_description
1 polymer ?
#
loop_
_entity_poly.entity_id
_entity_poly.type
_entity_poly.pdbx_seq_one_letter_code
_entity_poly.pdbx_strand_id
1 'polypeptide(L)'
;MNIQKSELDAVVEAGRILVTSGAEVYRVEETMKHMAEVFGITNFESYVVNGAVIVSGCTRRGKAEARVANVIAISVNLGKLEAVNALSRSLKVGIRVNSQYVQMRLKMIEEMKGYSYIWVLIAYFIGALGFSLALGSSWMDSIVSGVAGMSLGLVMVPMQKFVKAQFLQTIVGSAVVTFVACVLHWMGLGEHIGLMILGALMVMVPGAAFVNSVREFSQNNYSTGLTLLMSALLTGISISVGVAMVIALLPFANQMSEVFSGDIQGISGWVVRVVSAGVGTVAFALLYGTPKRYFWDLFWVSAMSWLLYLVFNLYLKQEVLSTLLPGIIVVLCSRALSVRRRCPMTIFLATSIFPLVPGLSFYRAVYFLIVGHEMLALQYMHSCATSAFTIIMAISVVQQMPIKWFQFMKKGKK
;
A
#
# COMPACT_ATOMS: atom_id res chain seq x y z
N MET A 1 -27.20 -30.08 12.00
CA MET A 1 -27.08 -30.23 10.53
C MET A 1 -25.68 -29.78 10.13
N ASN A 2 -24.75 -30.71 9.88
CA ASN A 2 -23.43 -30.35 9.35
C ASN A 2 -23.63 -29.91 7.91
N ILE A 3 -23.72 -28.59 7.67
CA ILE A 3 -23.78 -28.05 6.31
C ILE A 3 -22.44 -28.38 5.67
N GLN A 4 -22.43 -29.42 4.84
CA GLN A 4 -21.28 -29.77 4.02
C GLN A 4 -21.09 -28.60 3.06
N LYS A 5 -20.20 -27.67 3.42
CA LYS A 5 -19.96 -26.44 2.64
C LYS A 5 -19.66 -26.81 1.18
N SER A 6 -20.41 -26.19 0.28
CA SER A 6 -20.41 -26.42 -1.17
C SER A 6 -19.02 -26.14 -1.78
N GLU A 7 -18.74 -26.70 -2.95
CA GLU A 7 -17.58 -26.32 -3.78
C GLU A 7 -17.60 -24.81 -4.05
N LEU A 8 -18.79 -24.24 -4.29
CA LEU A 8 -18.99 -22.80 -4.49
C LEU A 8 -18.63 -22.00 -3.23
N ASP A 9 -18.91 -22.52 -2.03
CA ASP A 9 -18.56 -21.83 -0.78
C ASP A 9 -17.04 -21.69 -0.62
N ALA A 10 -16.25 -22.64 -1.14
CA ALA A 10 -14.79 -22.53 -1.15
C ALA A 10 -14.30 -21.42 -2.09
N VAL A 11 -14.95 -21.25 -3.26
CA VAL A 11 -14.64 -20.19 -4.22
C VAL A 11 -14.98 -18.82 -3.63
N VAL A 12 -16.17 -18.68 -3.02
CA VAL A 12 -16.61 -17.46 -2.33
C VAL A 12 -15.65 -17.08 -1.22
N GLU A 13 -15.23 -18.07 -0.42
CA GLU A 13 -14.32 -17.85 0.71
C GLU A 13 -12.94 -17.37 0.25
N ALA A 14 -12.41 -17.96 -0.84
CA ALA A 14 -11.18 -17.46 -1.46
C ALA A 14 -11.34 -16.01 -1.95
N GLY A 15 -12.46 -15.70 -2.60
CA GLY A 15 -12.79 -14.34 -3.01
C GLY A 15 -12.85 -13.37 -1.84
N ARG A 16 -13.55 -13.75 -0.77
CA ARG A 16 -13.68 -12.96 0.46
C ARG A 16 -12.33 -12.67 1.09
N ILE A 17 -11.46 -13.68 1.24
CA ILE A 17 -10.10 -13.51 1.80
C ILE A 17 -9.28 -12.56 0.91
N LEU A 18 -9.36 -12.69 -0.41
CA LEU A 18 -8.63 -11.83 -1.35
C LEU A 18 -9.07 -10.37 -1.25
N VAL A 19 -10.37 -10.08 -1.30
CA VAL A 19 -10.90 -8.71 -1.17
C VAL A 19 -10.54 -8.13 0.20
N THR A 20 -10.73 -8.90 1.28
CA THR A 20 -10.36 -8.50 2.65
C THR A 20 -8.87 -8.18 2.77
N SER A 21 -8.02 -8.87 2.00
CA SER A 21 -6.57 -8.70 1.99
C SER A 21 -6.09 -7.57 1.07
N GLY A 22 -7.01 -6.84 0.41
CA GLY A 22 -6.68 -5.74 -0.50
C GLY A 22 -6.25 -6.18 -1.91
N ALA A 23 -6.74 -7.33 -2.38
CA ALA A 23 -6.51 -7.77 -3.76
C ALA A 23 -7.31 -6.92 -4.76
N GLU A 24 -6.75 -6.79 -5.96
CA GLU A 24 -7.39 -6.11 -7.10
C GLU A 24 -8.61 -6.90 -7.57
N VAL A 25 -9.67 -6.20 -7.98
CA VAL A 25 -10.96 -6.82 -8.37
C VAL A 25 -10.75 -7.91 -9.44
N TYR A 26 -10.07 -7.57 -10.54
CA TYR A 26 -9.84 -8.50 -11.64
C TYR A 26 -9.05 -9.76 -11.19
N ARG A 27 -8.16 -9.63 -10.19
CA ARG A 27 -7.37 -10.75 -9.67
C ARG A 27 -8.24 -11.67 -8.83
N VAL A 28 -9.17 -11.11 -8.06
CA VAL A 28 -10.15 -11.88 -7.29
C VAL A 28 -10.99 -12.71 -8.25
N GLU A 29 -11.54 -12.08 -9.29
CA GLU A 29 -12.35 -12.74 -10.32
C GLU A 29 -11.59 -13.84 -11.06
N GLU A 30 -10.37 -13.56 -11.54
CA GLU A 30 -9.52 -14.56 -12.21
C GLU A 30 -9.21 -15.76 -11.29
N THR A 31 -8.92 -15.50 -10.01
CA THR A 31 -8.61 -16.55 -9.04
C THR A 31 -9.83 -17.41 -8.73
N MET A 32 -11.00 -16.78 -8.55
CA MET A 32 -12.26 -17.47 -8.32
C MET A 32 -12.67 -18.31 -9.54
N LYS A 33 -12.55 -17.75 -10.75
CA LYS A 33 -12.82 -18.46 -12.00
C LYS A 33 -11.94 -19.69 -12.17
N HIS A 34 -10.63 -19.56 -11.92
CA HIS A 34 -9.72 -20.70 -11.96
C HIS A 34 -10.11 -21.79 -10.95
N MET A 35 -10.47 -21.40 -9.72
CA MET A 35 -10.92 -22.37 -8.71
C MET A 35 -12.24 -23.04 -9.10
N ALA A 36 -13.19 -22.28 -9.68
CA ALA A 36 -14.44 -22.79 -10.19
C ALA A 36 -14.23 -23.83 -11.30
N GLU A 37 -13.32 -23.56 -12.24
CA GLU A 37 -12.92 -24.49 -13.30
C GLU A 37 -12.32 -25.79 -12.73
N VAL A 38 -11.46 -25.70 -11.71
CA VAL A 38 -10.93 -26.89 -11.02
C VAL A 38 -12.05 -27.70 -10.37
N PHE A 39 -12.99 -27.04 -9.71
CA PHE A 39 -14.16 -27.68 -9.14
C PHE A 39 -15.18 -28.14 -10.20
N GLY A 40 -14.95 -27.90 -11.49
CA GLY A 40 -15.87 -28.28 -12.56
C GLY A 40 -17.21 -27.56 -12.47
N ILE A 41 -17.23 -26.34 -11.93
CA ILE A 41 -18.39 -25.45 -11.94
C ILE A 41 -18.47 -24.82 -13.34
N THR A 42 -19.59 -24.98 -14.01
CA THR A 42 -19.85 -24.41 -15.34
C THR A 42 -20.67 -23.12 -15.23
N ASN A 43 -20.65 -22.28 -16.26
CA ASN A 43 -21.33 -20.98 -16.29
C ASN A 43 -21.02 -20.12 -15.06
N PHE A 44 -19.74 -20.12 -14.64
CA PHE A 44 -19.30 -19.36 -13.48
C PHE A 44 -19.23 -17.87 -13.82
N GLU A 45 -19.99 -17.08 -13.10
CA GLU A 45 -19.98 -15.61 -13.15
C GLU A 45 -19.66 -15.07 -11.76
N SER A 46 -18.89 -13.97 -11.71
CA SER A 46 -18.55 -13.29 -10.47
C SER A 46 -18.67 -11.79 -10.62
N TYR A 47 -19.15 -11.14 -9.57
CA TYR A 47 -19.18 -9.70 -9.43
C TYR A 47 -18.58 -9.31 -8.08
N VAL A 48 -17.48 -8.58 -8.12
CA VAL A 48 -16.72 -8.20 -6.92
C VAL A 48 -16.73 -6.68 -6.76
N VAL A 49 -17.15 -6.22 -5.58
CA VAL A 49 -17.16 -4.80 -5.21
C VAL A 49 -16.58 -4.63 -3.81
N ASN A 50 -16.06 -3.45 -3.48
CA ASN A 50 -15.68 -3.13 -2.11
C ASN A 50 -16.88 -3.32 -1.17
N GLY A 51 -16.85 -4.38 -0.36
CA GLY A 51 -17.92 -4.74 0.57
C GLY A 51 -18.69 -6.01 0.20
N ALA A 52 -18.57 -6.56 -1.01
CA ALA A 52 -19.28 -7.79 -1.37
C ALA A 52 -18.58 -8.61 -2.47
N VAL A 53 -18.69 -9.93 -2.34
CA VAL A 53 -18.34 -10.91 -3.38
C VAL A 53 -19.61 -11.67 -3.74
N ILE A 54 -20.03 -11.57 -4.99
CA ILE A 54 -21.22 -12.24 -5.53
C ILE A 54 -20.75 -13.22 -6.59
N VAL A 55 -21.21 -14.47 -6.51
CA VAL A 55 -20.90 -15.50 -7.51
C VAL A 55 -22.15 -16.30 -7.87
N SER A 56 -22.18 -16.78 -9.11
CA SER A 56 -23.19 -17.68 -9.64
C SER A 56 -22.52 -18.77 -10.46
N GLY A 57 -23.06 -19.99 -10.44
CA GLY A 57 -22.59 -21.06 -11.30
C GLY A 57 -23.36 -22.36 -11.14
N CYS A 58 -23.15 -23.28 -12.08
CA CYS A 58 -23.71 -24.61 -12.07
C CYS A 58 -22.69 -25.61 -11.53
N THR A 59 -23.00 -26.24 -10.39
CA THR A 59 -22.16 -27.29 -9.80
C THR A 59 -22.09 -28.53 -10.71
N ARG A 60 -21.12 -29.43 -10.48
CA ARG A 60 -21.01 -30.72 -11.22
C ARG A 60 -22.28 -31.56 -11.17
N ARG A 61 -23.14 -31.34 -10.18
CA ARG A 61 -24.43 -32.03 -10.02
C ARG A 61 -25.56 -31.41 -10.85
N GLY A 62 -25.27 -30.44 -11.72
CA GLY A 62 -26.25 -29.72 -12.53
C GLY A 62 -27.10 -28.71 -11.75
N LYS A 63 -26.79 -28.47 -10.47
CA LYS A 63 -27.53 -27.52 -9.63
C LYS A 63 -26.94 -26.12 -9.78
N ALA A 64 -27.76 -25.18 -10.24
CA ALA A 64 -27.45 -23.76 -10.24
C ALA A 64 -27.47 -23.21 -8.81
N GLU A 65 -26.38 -22.58 -8.40
CA GLU A 65 -26.24 -21.96 -7.08
C GLU A 65 -25.72 -20.53 -7.24
N ALA A 66 -26.29 -19.61 -6.46
CA ALA A 66 -25.75 -18.27 -6.26
C ALA A 66 -25.35 -18.10 -4.79
N ARG A 67 -24.29 -17.33 -4.56
CA ARG A 67 -23.78 -17.02 -3.22
C ARG A 67 -23.34 -15.57 -3.15
N VAL A 68 -23.54 -14.99 -1.97
CA VAL A 68 -23.09 -13.64 -1.64
C VAL A 68 -22.32 -13.73 -0.33
N ALA A 69 -21.15 -13.11 -0.29
CA ALA A 69 -20.40 -12.87 0.93
C ALA A 69 -20.19 -11.37 1.14
N ASN A 70 -20.50 -10.91 2.34
CA ASN A 70 -20.22 -9.54 2.77
C ASN A 70 -18.75 -9.44 3.22
N VAL A 71 -18.10 -8.32 2.88
CA VAL A 71 -16.72 -7.98 3.28
C VAL A 71 -16.76 -6.72 4.16
N ILE A 72 -16.75 -6.92 5.48
CA ILE A 72 -17.03 -5.85 6.46
C ILE A 72 -15.77 -5.02 6.80
N ALA A 73 -14.57 -5.52 6.51
CA ALA A 73 -13.32 -4.82 6.76
C ALA A 73 -12.29 -5.17 5.69
N ILE A 74 -11.59 -4.17 5.16
CA ILE A 74 -10.45 -4.36 4.25
C ILE A 74 -9.20 -4.01 5.04
N SER A 75 -8.33 -5.00 5.27
CA SER A 75 -7.02 -4.81 5.89
C SER A 75 -5.96 -5.40 4.97
N VAL A 76 -5.11 -4.55 4.41
CA VAL A 76 -4.10 -5.00 3.44
C VAL A 76 -3.19 -6.06 4.07
N ASN A 77 -3.20 -7.26 3.52
CA ASN A 77 -2.33 -8.36 3.95
C ASN A 77 -1.82 -9.13 2.73
N LEU A 78 -0.66 -8.71 2.24
CA LEU A 78 -0.04 -9.25 1.04
C LEU A 78 0.39 -10.72 1.21
N GLY A 79 0.62 -11.17 2.44
CA GLY A 79 0.90 -12.57 2.76
C GLY A 79 -0.30 -13.49 2.56
N LYS A 80 -1.49 -13.10 3.04
CA LYS A 80 -2.73 -13.86 2.81
C LYS A 80 -3.09 -13.89 1.33
N LEU A 81 -2.97 -12.75 0.67
CA LEU A 81 -3.18 -12.63 -0.78
C LEU A 81 -2.28 -13.60 -1.56
N GLU A 82 -0.99 -13.64 -1.23
CA GLU A 82 -0.04 -14.53 -1.88
C GLU A 82 -0.34 -16.00 -1.61
N ALA A 83 -0.72 -16.34 -0.37
CA ALA A 83 -1.07 -17.70 0.03
C ALA A 83 -2.33 -18.21 -0.71
N VAL A 84 -3.36 -17.38 -0.89
CA VAL A 84 -4.54 -17.77 -1.70
C VAL A 84 -4.15 -17.97 -3.16
N ASN A 85 -3.35 -17.07 -3.74
CA ASN A 85 -2.87 -17.22 -5.12
C ASN A 85 -2.01 -18.49 -5.28
N ALA A 86 -1.15 -18.80 -4.32
CA ALA A 86 -0.34 -20.02 -4.32
C ALA A 86 -1.22 -21.27 -4.20
N LEU A 87 -2.25 -21.23 -3.36
CA LEU A 87 -3.24 -22.30 -3.25
C LEU A 87 -3.95 -22.51 -4.59
N SER A 88 -4.55 -21.47 -5.18
CA SER A 88 -5.25 -21.56 -6.47
C SER A 88 -4.34 -22.13 -7.56
N ARG A 89 -3.09 -21.67 -7.67
CA ARG A 89 -2.12 -22.20 -8.65
C ARG A 89 -1.65 -23.63 -8.40
N SER A 90 -1.73 -24.12 -7.16
CA SER A 90 -1.38 -25.51 -6.83
C SER A 90 -2.46 -26.50 -7.27
N LEU A 91 -3.69 -26.01 -7.49
CA LEU A 91 -4.81 -26.80 -7.96
C LEU A 91 -4.70 -26.98 -9.48
N LYS A 92 -4.88 -28.21 -9.97
CA LYS A 92 -4.84 -28.54 -11.40
C LYS A 92 -6.23 -28.89 -11.91
N VAL A 93 -6.60 -28.30 -13.03
CA VAL A 93 -7.82 -28.66 -13.77
C VAL A 93 -7.74 -30.14 -14.18
N GLY A 94 -8.87 -30.86 -14.08
CA GLY A 94 -8.97 -32.27 -14.43
C GLY A 94 -8.64 -33.26 -13.29
N ILE A 95 -8.04 -32.81 -12.19
CA ILE A 95 -7.82 -33.64 -10.99
C ILE A 95 -8.99 -33.43 -10.03
N ARG A 96 -9.53 -34.51 -9.45
CA ARG A 96 -10.60 -34.41 -8.45
C ARG A 96 -10.04 -33.83 -7.15
N VAL A 97 -10.33 -32.56 -6.88
CA VAL A 97 -9.91 -31.86 -5.67
C VAL A 97 -11.00 -31.97 -4.60
N ASN A 98 -10.61 -32.33 -3.37
CA ASN A 98 -11.53 -32.34 -2.24
C ASN A 98 -11.81 -30.89 -1.78
N SER A 99 -13.07 -30.45 -1.84
CA SER A 99 -13.50 -29.11 -1.39
C SER A 99 -13.21 -28.86 0.09
N GLN A 100 -13.30 -29.90 0.94
CA GLN A 100 -12.99 -29.79 2.37
C GLN A 100 -11.51 -29.49 2.60
N TYR A 101 -10.62 -30.08 1.80
CA TYR A 101 -9.18 -29.78 1.87
C TYR A 101 -8.93 -28.31 1.51
N VAL A 102 -9.55 -27.80 0.45
CA VAL A 102 -9.41 -26.40 0.05
C VAL A 102 -9.95 -25.46 1.12
N GLN A 103 -11.12 -25.75 1.70
CA GLN A 103 -11.67 -24.94 2.79
C GLN A 103 -10.80 -24.96 4.05
N MET A 104 -10.23 -26.12 4.41
CA MET A 104 -9.27 -26.21 5.52
C MET A 104 -8.02 -25.36 5.24
N ARG A 105 -7.48 -25.41 4.02
CA ARG A 105 -6.36 -24.57 3.60
C ARG A 105 -6.72 -23.08 3.66
N LEU A 106 -7.90 -22.68 3.18
CA LEU A 106 -8.38 -21.30 3.23
C LEU A 106 -8.55 -20.82 4.68
N LYS A 107 -9.09 -21.66 5.57
CA LYS A 107 -9.20 -21.35 7.00
C LYS A 107 -7.84 -21.15 7.65
N MET A 108 -6.86 -22.01 7.34
CA MET A 108 -5.48 -21.82 7.81
C MET A 108 -4.86 -20.52 7.27
N ILE A 109 -5.17 -20.13 6.03
CA ILE A 109 -4.69 -18.87 5.44
C ILE A 109 -5.34 -17.67 6.15
N GLU A 110 -6.64 -17.74 6.44
CA GLU A 110 -7.34 -16.69 7.17
C GLU A 110 -6.78 -16.50 8.58
N GLU A 111 -6.44 -17.59 9.26
CA GLU A 111 -5.86 -17.61 10.60
C GLU A 111 -4.34 -17.31 10.63
N MET A 112 -3.71 -17.08 9.47
CA MET A 112 -2.29 -16.71 9.40
C MET A 112 -2.03 -15.46 10.25
N LYS A 113 -1.21 -15.64 11.29
CA LYS A 113 -0.74 -14.54 12.12
C LYS A 113 0.18 -13.64 11.30
N GLY A 114 -0.01 -12.33 11.47
CA GLY A 114 0.92 -11.34 10.97
C GLY A 114 2.25 -11.36 11.73
N TYR A 115 3.07 -10.34 11.47
CA TYR A 115 4.29 -10.12 12.25
C TYR A 115 3.96 -9.85 13.73
N SER A 116 4.86 -10.29 14.63
CA SER A 116 4.68 -10.03 16.07
C SER A 116 4.71 -8.54 16.36
N TYR A 117 4.09 -8.14 17.47
CA TYR A 117 4.01 -6.75 17.92
C TYR A 117 5.35 -5.99 17.86
N ILE A 118 6.44 -6.59 18.32
CA ILE A 118 7.78 -5.97 18.33
C ILE A 118 8.26 -5.64 16.91
N TRP A 119 8.07 -6.55 15.95
CA TRP A 119 8.44 -6.32 14.55
C TRP A 119 7.60 -5.23 13.90
N VAL A 120 6.33 -5.10 14.31
CA VAL A 120 5.46 -3.99 13.87
C VAL A 120 6.01 -2.66 14.38
N LEU A 121 6.36 -2.56 15.66
CA LEU A 121 6.96 -1.33 16.22
C LEU A 121 8.30 -0.97 15.56
N ILE A 122 9.15 -1.96 15.32
CA ILE A 122 10.41 -1.77 14.60
C ILE A 122 10.14 -1.26 13.18
N ALA A 123 9.11 -1.77 12.50
CA ALA A 123 8.75 -1.30 11.16
C ALA A 123 8.21 0.13 11.17
N TYR A 124 7.44 0.53 12.20
CA TYR A 124 7.03 1.92 12.38
C TYR A 124 8.25 2.85 12.56
N PHE A 125 9.21 2.46 13.41
CA PHE A 125 10.44 3.24 13.65
C PHE A 125 11.31 3.34 12.39
N ILE A 126 11.66 2.21 11.80
CA ILE A 126 12.55 2.14 10.63
C ILE A 126 11.88 2.74 9.39
N GLY A 127 10.57 2.56 9.23
CA GLY A 127 9.80 3.15 8.14
C GLY A 127 9.84 4.67 8.19
N ALA A 128 9.50 5.25 9.34
CA ALA A 128 9.53 6.69 9.53
C ALA A 128 10.94 7.27 9.38
N LEU A 129 11.96 6.64 9.99
CA LEU A 129 13.36 7.05 9.87
C LEU A 129 13.84 6.98 8.41
N GLY A 130 13.58 5.86 7.72
CA GLY A 130 14.04 5.62 6.35
C GLY A 130 13.43 6.59 5.34
N PHE A 131 12.12 6.83 5.44
CA PHE A 131 11.44 7.78 4.57
C PHE A 131 11.81 9.24 4.90
N SER A 132 12.02 9.58 6.18
CA SER A 132 12.55 10.89 6.56
C SER A 132 13.90 11.15 5.88
N LEU A 133 14.86 10.22 6.01
CA LEU A 133 16.15 10.31 5.32
C LEU A 133 15.99 10.37 3.79
N ALA A 134 15.02 9.65 3.22
CA ALA A 134 14.79 9.67 1.77
C ALA A 134 14.35 11.05 1.28
N LEU A 135 13.49 11.73 2.05
CA LEU A 135 13.09 13.13 1.84
C LEU A 135 14.26 14.12 1.98
N GLY A 136 15.38 13.67 2.55
CA GLY A 136 16.61 14.46 2.70
C GLY A 136 16.72 15.14 4.05
N SER A 137 15.99 14.70 5.08
CA SER A 137 16.17 15.25 6.43
C SER A 137 17.50 14.84 7.05
N SER A 138 17.99 15.61 8.03
CA SER A 138 19.20 15.26 8.77
C SER A 138 19.05 13.92 9.50
N TRP A 139 20.16 13.32 9.92
CA TRP A 139 20.13 12.09 10.72
C TRP A 139 19.38 12.29 12.04
N MET A 140 19.54 13.44 12.69
CA MET A 140 18.86 13.75 13.95
C MET A 140 17.35 13.87 13.72
N ASP A 141 16.92 14.65 12.73
CA ASP A 141 15.50 14.79 12.37
C ASP A 141 14.87 13.43 12.04
N SER A 142 15.62 12.56 11.37
CA SER A 142 15.15 11.23 10.97
C SER A 142 15.03 10.26 12.15
N ILE A 143 15.91 10.35 13.14
CA ILE A 143 15.79 9.57 14.38
C ILE A 143 14.56 10.04 15.15
N VAL A 144 14.31 11.35 15.23
CA VAL A 144 13.10 11.92 15.83
C VAL A 144 11.85 11.44 15.09
N SER A 145 11.84 11.46 13.76
CA SER A 145 10.78 10.85 12.93
C SER A 145 10.57 9.38 13.30
N GLY A 146 11.65 8.62 13.47
CA GLY A 146 11.61 7.22 13.89
C GLY A 146 10.94 7.04 15.24
N VAL A 147 11.32 7.81 16.26
CA VAL A 147 10.71 7.76 17.60
C VAL A 147 9.23 8.14 17.55
N ALA A 148 8.88 9.21 16.83
CA ALA A 148 7.49 9.61 16.62
C ALA A 148 6.69 8.52 15.89
N GLY A 149 7.28 7.89 14.86
CA GLY A 149 6.70 6.73 14.19
C GLY A 149 6.50 5.53 15.12
N MET A 150 7.46 5.22 15.98
CA MET A 150 7.30 4.16 16.98
C MET A 150 6.14 4.45 17.95
N SER A 151 6.01 5.71 18.38
CA SER A 151 4.90 6.15 19.24
C SER A 151 3.54 5.95 18.58
N LEU A 152 3.46 6.19 17.26
CA LEU A 152 2.27 5.87 16.46
C LEU A 152 1.94 4.38 16.52
N GLY A 153 2.93 3.51 16.32
CA GLY A 153 2.74 2.06 16.42
C GLY A 153 2.26 1.61 17.80
N LEU A 154 2.76 2.23 18.87
CA LEU A 154 2.34 1.97 20.25
C LEU A 154 0.87 2.32 20.49
N VAL A 155 0.37 3.40 19.88
CA VAL A 155 -1.02 3.84 20.04
C VAL A 155 -1.97 3.10 19.09
N MET A 156 -1.61 2.96 17.82
CA MET A 156 -2.49 2.39 16.79
C MET A 156 -2.84 0.94 17.04
N VAL A 157 -1.86 0.11 17.42
CA VAL A 157 -2.09 -1.34 17.60
C VAL A 157 -3.14 -1.65 18.68
N PRO A 158 -3.08 -1.10 19.92
CA PRO A 158 -4.14 -1.32 20.90
C PRO A 158 -5.43 -0.58 20.53
N MET A 159 -5.35 0.60 19.93
CA MET A 159 -6.53 1.43 19.60
C MET A 159 -7.49 0.74 18.63
N GLN A 160 -6.99 -0.11 17.73
CA GLN A 160 -7.81 -0.90 16.81
C GLN A 160 -8.83 -1.82 17.50
N LYS A 161 -8.63 -2.15 18.80
CA LYS A 161 -9.59 -2.94 19.57
C LYS A 161 -10.79 -2.13 20.08
N PHE A 162 -10.59 -0.83 20.30
CA PHE A 162 -11.57 0.04 20.96
C PHE A 162 -12.30 0.96 19.98
N VAL A 163 -11.58 1.48 18.98
CA VAL A 163 -12.14 2.42 18.00
C VAL A 163 -12.23 1.72 16.66
N LYS A 164 -13.43 1.55 16.11
CA LYS A 164 -13.61 0.91 14.78
C LYS A 164 -13.52 1.91 13.62
N ALA A 165 -13.81 3.18 13.87
CA ALA A 165 -13.78 4.21 12.84
C ALA A 165 -12.33 4.58 12.48
N GLN A 166 -11.91 4.25 11.25
CA GLN A 166 -10.53 4.46 10.78
C GLN A 166 -10.14 5.95 10.78
N PHE A 167 -11.03 6.86 10.41
CA PHE A 167 -10.73 8.30 10.39
C PHE A 167 -10.41 8.84 11.80
N LEU A 168 -11.09 8.35 12.85
CA LEU A 168 -10.80 8.72 14.24
C LEU A 168 -9.44 8.18 14.69
N GLN A 169 -9.11 6.94 14.33
CA GLN A 169 -7.76 6.40 14.57
C GLN A 169 -6.70 7.28 13.90
N THR A 170 -6.95 7.71 12.67
CA THR A 170 -6.02 8.57 11.93
C THR A 170 -5.82 9.93 12.60
N ILE A 171 -6.89 10.59 13.08
CA ILE A 171 -6.79 11.88 13.80
C ILE A 171 -5.96 11.73 15.08
N VAL A 172 -6.24 10.70 15.89
CA VAL A 172 -5.51 10.47 17.14
C VAL A 172 -4.05 10.10 16.85
N GLY A 173 -3.81 9.26 15.85
CA GLY A 173 -2.46 8.86 15.46
C GLY A 173 -1.62 10.04 14.98
N SER A 174 -2.15 10.90 14.11
CA SER A 174 -1.42 12.08 13.65
C SER A 174 -1.20 13.09 14.78
N ALA A 175 -2.18 13.27 15.68
CA ALA A 175 -2.01 14.10 16.87
C ALA A 175 -0.86 13.60 17.77
N VAL A 176 -0.79 12.29 18.04
CA VAL A 176 0.30 11.71 18.85
C VAL A 176 1.66 11.91 18.19
N VAL A 177 1.76 11.65 16.89
CA VAL A 177 3.00 11.85 16.12
C VAL A 177 3.46 13.30 16.19
N THR A 178 2.55 14.25 15.94
CA THR A 178 2.86 15.68 15.97
C THR A 178 3.25 16.12 17.38
N PHE A 179 2.55 15.66 18.41
CA PHE A 179 2.87 15.98 19.79
C PHE A 179 4.28 15.52 20.17
N VAL A 180 4.62 14.26 19.88
CA VAL A 180 5.96 13.71 20.17
C VAL A 180 7.05 14.46 19.40
N ALA A 181 6.82 14.78 18.12
CA ALA A 181 7.76 15.56 17.32
C ALA A 181 7.96 16.98 17.89
N CYS A 182 6.88 17.66 18.31
CA CYS A 182 6.96 19.00 18.92
C CYS A 182 7.73 18.97 20.25
N VAL A 183 7.47 17.97 21.10
CA VAL A 183 8.17 17.84 22.40
C VAL A 183 9.65 17.58 22.19
N LEU A 184 10.02 16.69 21.26
CA LEU A 184 11.44 16.40 20.97
C LEU A 184 12.15 17.61 20.37
N HIS A 185 11.49 18.35 19.46
CA HIS A 185 12.02 19.60 18.93
C HIS A 185 12.24 20.65 20.04
N TRP A 186 11.29 20.79 20.96
CA TRP A 186 11.40 21.70 22.10
C TRP A 186 12.55 21.32 23.05
N MET A 187 12.85 20.03 23.19
CA MET A 187 14.05 19.54 23.91
C MET A 187 15.37 19.78 23.16
N GLY A 188 15.33 20.41 21.98
CA GLY A 188 16.49 20.64 21.13
C GLY A 188 16.89 19.45 20.26
N LEU A 189 16.04 18.40 20.17
CA LEU A 189 16.27 17.25 19.31
C LEU A 189 15.62 17.49 17.94
N GLY A 190 16.47 17.73 16.95
CA GLY A 190 16.05 17.99 15.57
C GLY A 190 15.72 19.46 15.32
N GLU A 191 15.98 19.89 14.09
CA GLU A 191 15.93 21.29 13.67
C GLU A 191 14.66 21.58 12.88
N HIS A 192 14.25 20.67 12.00
CA HIS A 192 13.19 20.92 11.01
C HIS A 192 11.90 20.17 11.35
N ILE A 193 11.02 20.81 12.13
CA ILE A 193 9.76 20.19 12.61
C ILE A 193 8.88 19.62 11.50
N GLY A 194 8.79 20.31 10.35
CA GLY A 194 8.00 19.84 9.21
C GLY A 194 8.54 18.54 8.64
N LEU A 195 9.85 18.42 8.46
CA LEU A 195 10.48 17.18 7.98
C LEU A 195 10.30 16.02 8.95
N MET A 196 10.38 16.30 10.27
CA MET A 196 10.16 15.30 11.30
C MET A 196 8.73 14.74 11.27
N ILE A 197 7.74 15.63 11.21
CA ILE A 197 6.32 15.25 11.12
C ILE A 197 6.04 14.50 9.82
N LEU A 198 6.55 14.98 8.67
CA LEU A 198 6.35 14.34 7.37
C LEU A 198 6.95 12.93 7.31
N GLY A 199 8.17 12.75 7.83
CA GLY A 199 8.83 11.45 7.91
C GLY A 199 8.04 10.45 8.74
N ALA A 200 7.55 10.87 9.91
CA ALA A 200 6.74 10.03 10.79
C ALA A 200 5.37 9.69 10.21
N LEU A 201 4.70 10.66 9.58
CA LEU A 201 3.37 10.46 8.99
C LEU A 201 3.40 9.65 7.71
N MET A 202 4.54 9.50 7.05
CA MET A 202 4.66 8.72 5.81
C MET A 202 4.13 7.28 5.97
N VAL A 203 4.15 6.73 7.19
CA VAL A 203 3.57 5.40 7.48
C VAL A 203 2.04 5.39 7.43
N MET A 204 1.38 6.52 7.71
CA MET A 204 -0.08 6.68 7.68
C MET A 204 -0.60 7.24 6.36
N VAL A 205 0.26 7.86 5.56
CA VAL A 205 -0.12 8.47 4.30
C VAL A 205 -0.85 7.41 3.45
N PRO A 206 -2.05 7.73 2.92
CA PRO A 206 -2.91 6.77 2.22
C PRO A 206 -2.40 6.42 0.81
N GLY A 207 -1.08 6.26 0.65
CA GLY A 207 -0.44 6.10 -0.65
C GLY A 207 -0.92 4.85 -1.39
N ALA A 208 -1.07 3.72 -0.70
CA ALA A 208 -1.57 2.50 -1.35
C ALA A 208 -3.03 2.64 -1.81
N ALA A 209 -3.89 3.33 -1.04
CA ALA A 209 -5.27 3.60 -1.44
C ALA A 209 -5.31 4.49 -2.70
N PHE A 210 -4.47 5.53 -2.75
CA PHE A 210 -4.29 6.37 -3.95
C PHE A 210 -3.81 5.57 -5.17
N VAL A 211 -2.78 4.75 -5.01
CA VAL A 211 -2.26 3.91 -6.11
C VAL A 211 -3.30 2.92 -6.58
N ASN A 212 -4.02 2.30 -5.66
CA ASN A 212 -5.06 1.33 -6.00
C ASN A 212 -6.25 2.01 -6.67
N SER A 213 -6.69 3.20 -6.24
CA SER A 213 -7.77 3.92 -6.92
C SER A 213 -7.40 4.28 -8.35
N VAL A 214 -6.19 4.81 -8.54
CA VAL A 214 -5.56 5.10 -9.83
C VAL A 214 -5.54 3.87 -10.74
N ARG A 215 -5.17 2.70 -10.18
CA ARG A 215 -5.11 1.45 -10.92
C ARG A 215 -6.50 0.96 -11.34
N GLU A 216 -7.49 1.01 -10.44
CA GLU A 216 -8.87 0.61 -10.73
C GLU A 216 -9.47 1.51 -11.83
N PHE A 217 -9.18 2.82 -11.83
CA PHE A 217 -9.58 3.71 -12.92
C PHE A 217 -8.97 3.30 -14.27
N SER A 218 -7.68 2.92 -14.31
CA SER A 218 -7.04 2.42 -15.53
C SER A 218 -7.66 1.12 -16.06
N GLN A 219 -8.43 0.41 -15.24
CA GLN A 219 -9.10 -0.85 -15.60
C GLN A 219 -10.60 -0.66 -15.84
N ASN A 220 -11.10 0.58 -15.90
CA ASN A 220 -12.52 0.94 -16.00
C ASN A 220 -13.38 0.52 -14.78
N ASN A 221 -12.75 0.22 -13.64
CA ASN A 221 -13.42 -0.09 -12.38
C ASN A 221 -13.69 1.17 -11.55
N TYR A 222 -14.50 2.08 -12.09
CA TYR A 222 -14.71 3.41 -11.51
C TYR A 222 -15.35 3.39 -10.10
N SER A 223 -16.27 2.48 -9.83
CA SER A 223 -16.96 2.40 -8.52
C SER A 223 -15.98 2.05 -7.38
N THR A 224 -15.18 0.99 -7.58
CA THR A 224 -14.12 0.59 -6.63
C THR A 224 -13.06 1.68 -6.52
N GLY A 225 -12.62 2.25 -7.65
CA GLY A 225 -11.63 3.32 -7.68
C GLY A 225 -12.09 4.56 -6.90
N LEU A 226 -13.34 5.00 -7.07
CA LEU A 226 -13.90 6.14 -6.35
C LEU A 226 -13.99 5.89 -4.84
N THR A 227 -14.40 4.68 -4.44
CA THR A 227 -14.48 4.29 -3.04
C THR A 227 -13.11 4.34 -2.36
N LEU A 228 -12.07 3.82 -3.04
CA LEU A 228 -10.69 3.86 -2.53
C LEU A 228 -10.15 5.28 -2.48
N LEU A 229 -10.44 6.11 -3.49
CA LEU A 229 -10.05 7.51 -3.51
C LEU A 229 -10.68 8.27 -2.34
N MET A 230 -11.99 8.10 -2.09
CA MET A 230 -12.68 8.74 -0.97
C MET A 230 -12.10 8.32 0.38
N SER A 231 -11.74 7.04 0.54
CA SER A 231 -11.02 6.57 1.74
C SER A 231 -9.66 7.25 1.90
N ALA A 232 -8.91 7.43 0.81
CA ALA A 232 -7.63 8.13 0.82
C ALA A 232 -7.79 9.61 1.17
N LEU A 233 -8.78 10.30 0.57
CA LEU A 233 -9.09 11.70 0.86
C LEU A 233 -9.46 11.89 2.33
N LEU A 234 -10.38 11.06 2.85
CA LEU A 234 -10.80 11.11 4.25
C LEU A 234 -9.61 10.88 5.20
N THR A 235 -8.70 9.96 4.85
CA THR A 235 -7.49 9.70 5.64
C THR A 235 -6.57 10.92 5.65
N GLY A 236 -6.26 11.54 4.49
CA GLY A 236 -5.37 12.71 4.48
C GLY A 236 -5.98 13.95 5.15
N ILE A 237 -7.30 14.15 5.06
CA ILE A 237 -8.01 15.18 5.85
C ILE A 237 -7.87 14.89 7.34
N SER A 238 -8.09 13.64 7.76
CA SER A 238 -7.95 13.21 9.15
C SER A 238 -6.53 13.44 9.69
N ILE A 239 -5.50 13.14 8.89
CA ILE A 239 -4.11 13.42 9.25
C ILE A 239 -3.94 14.92 9.49
N SER A 240 -4.37 15.75 8.52
CA SER A 240 -4.22 17.21 8.57
C SER A 240 -4.93 17.85 9.76
N VAL A 241 -6.14 17.40 10.09
CA VAL A 241 -6.89 17.84 11.27
C VAL A 241 -6.13 17.51 12.56
N GLY A 242 -5.64 16.27 12.72
CA GLY A 242 -4.93 15.90 13.95
C GLY A 242 -3.60 16.66 14.13
N VAL A 243 -2.88 16.94 13.05
CA VAL A 243 -1.67 17.78 13.09
C VAL A 243 -2.03 19.23 13.44
N ALA A 244 -2.97 19.83 12.71
CA ALA A 244 -3.37 21.22 12.91
C ALA A 244 -3.91 21.46 14.32
N MET A 245 -4.67 20.50 14.87
CA MET A 245 -5.16 20.53 16.25
C MET A 245 -4.01 20.64 17.26
N VAL A 246 -2.97 19.81 17.13
CA VAL A 246 -1.85 19.84 18.07
C VAL A 246 -1.02 21.10 17.94
N ILE A 247 -0.75 21.55 16.71
CA ILE A 247 -0.03 22.82 16.47
C ILE A 247 -0.81 24.01 17.05
N ALA A 248 -2.14 24.03 16.90
CA ALA A 248 -2.98 25.09 17.45
C ALA A 248 -3.05 25.07 19.00
N LEU A 249 -2.94 23.90 19.62
CA LEU A 249 -3.02 23.76 21.09
C LEU A 249 -1.68 24.01 21.80
N LEU A 250 -0.55 23.74 21.14
CA LEU A 250 0.78 23.88 21.74
C LEU A 250 1.37 25.27 21.44
N PRO A 251 1.62 26.12 22.44
CA PRO A 251 2.08 27.50 22.23
C PRO A 251 3.52 27.59 21.69
N PHE A 252 4.30 26.52 21.81
CA PHE A 252 5.68 26.41 21.31
C PHE A 252 5.79 25.62 20.01
N ALA A 253 4.66 25.14 19.45
CA ALA A 253 4.68 24.41 18.19
C ALA A 253 4.83 25.37 17.02
N ASN A 254 5.92 25.22 16.27
CA ASN A 254 6.12 25.95 15.04
C ASN A 254 5.26 25.35 13.92
N GLN A 255 4.67 26.21 13.09
CA GLN A 255 4.04 25.78 11.85
C GLN A 255 5.08 25.12 10.94
N MET A 256 4.63 24.20 10.09
CA MET A 256 5.52 23.61 9.09
C MET A 256 6.06 24.68 8.14
N SER A 257 7.40 24.75 8.04
CA SER A 257 8.11 25.59 7.07
C SER A 257 7.88 25.12 5.64
N GLU A 258 8.08 26.02 4.66
CA GLU A 258 7.99 25.75 3.22
C GLU A 258 9.16 24.88 2.69
N VAL A 259 10.24 24.73 3.44
CA VAL A 259 11.43 23.96 3.04
C VAL A 259 11.27 22.49 3.40
N PHE A 260 11.26 21.62 2.39
CA PHE A 260 10.90 20.20 2.55
C PHE A 260 11.88 19.20 1.96
N SER A 261 13.09 19.64 1.59
CA SER A 261 14.23 18.80 1.28
C SER A 261 15.44 19.36 2.00
N GLY A 262 16.03 18.61 2.93
CA GLY A 262 17.22 19.05 3.64
C GLY A 262 18.49 18.96 2.78
N ASP A 263 19.52 19.67 3.24
CA ASP A 263 20.79 19.94 2.56
C ASP A 263 21.76 18.75 2.50
N ILE A 264 21.28 17.51 2.29
CA ILE A 264 22.24 16.40 2.10
C ILE A 264 22.83 16.48 0.69
N GLN A 265 23.85 17.33 0.55
CA GLN A 265 24.59 17.54 -0.68
C GLN A 265 25.72 16.50 -0.83
N GLY A 266 26.08 16.20 -2.08
CA GLY A 266 27.16 15.26 -2.41
C GLY A 266 26.71 13.80 -2.59
N ILE A 267 27.64 12.98 -3.09
CA ILE A 267 27.37 11.57 -3.48
C ILE A 267 26.92 10.73 -2.27
N SER A 268 27.49 10.97 -1.09
CA SER A 268 27.09 10.30 0.16
C SER A 268 25.62 10.55 0.49
N GLY A 269 25.13 11.78 0.28
CA GLY A 269 23.74 12.13 0.50
C GLY A 269 22.78 11.41 -0.43
N TRP A 270 23.14 11.32 -1.70
CA TRP A 270 22.36 10.56 -2.68
C TRP A 270 22.27 9.09 -2.31
N VAL A 271 23.39 8.48 -1.91
CA VAL A 271 23.42 7.08 -1.45
C VAL A 271 22.52 6.88 -0.24
N VAL A 272 22.60 7.76 0.78
CA VAL A 272 21.75 7.67 1.97
C VAL A 272 20.27 7.73 1.59
N ARG A 273 19.86 8.69 0.75
CA ARG A 273 18.47 8.87 0.33
C ARG A 273 17.93 7.65 -0.43
N VAL A 274 18.75 7.06 -1.29
CA VAL A 274 18.40 5.88 -2.11
C VAL A 274 18.27 4.63 -1.25
N VAL A 275 19.26 4.38 -0.39
CA VAL A 275 19.25 3.22 0.52
C VAL A 275 18.10 3.36 1.50
N SER A 276 17.89 4.54 2.07
CA SER A 276 16.84 4.77 3.06
C SER A 276 15.43 4.64 2.47
N ALA A 277 15.21 5.03 1.20
CA ALA A 277 13.96 4.77 0.49
C ALA A 277 13.68 3.26 0.38
N GLY A 278 14.70 2.46 0.04
CA GLY A 278 14.60 1.00 0.02
C GLY A 278 14.30 0.40 1.40
N VAL A 279 14.98 0.88 2.44
CA VAL A 279 14.75 0.45 3.84
C VAL A 279 13.33 0.80 4.30
N GLY A 280 12.88 2.03 4.03
CA GLY A 280 11.52 2.49 4.35
C GLY A 280 10.45 1.63 3.68
N THR A 281 10.65 1.28 2.40
CA THR A 281 9.76 0.37 1.67
C THR A 281 9.71 -1.03 2.27
N VAL A 282 10.83 -1.59 2.73
CA VAL A 282 10.84 -2.91 3.40
C VAL A 282 10.09 -2.86 4.73
N ALA A 283 10.28 -1.79 5.51
CA ALA A 283 9.54 -1.59 6.74
C ALA A 283 8.02 -1.48 6.48
N PHE A 284 7.63 -0.71 5.46
CA PHE A 284 6.23 -0.62 5.03
C PHE A 284 5.67 -1.97 4.54
N ALA A 285 6.46 -2.74 3.80
CA ALA A 285 6.08 -4.07 3.34
C ALA A 285 5.85 -5.06 4.50
N LEU A 286 6.60 -4.91 5.60
CA LEU A 286 6.38 -5.65 6.85
C LEU A 286 5.01 -5.30 7.45
N LEU A 287 4.66 -4.01 7.51
CA LEU A 287 3.33 -3.56 7.98
C LEU A 287 2.19 -4.14 7.13
N TYR A 288 2.42 -4.34 5.82
CA TYR A 288 1.45 -4.97 4.90
C TYR A 288 1.46 -6.50 4.94
N GLY A 289 2.17 -7.12 5.90
CA GLY A 289 2.20 -8.58 6.04
C GLY A 289 2.90 -9.29 4.88
N THR A 290 3.78 -8.60 4.15
CA THR A 290 4.48 -9.19 3.00
C THR A 290 5.43 -10.30 3.45
N PRO A 291 5.48 -11.47 2.78
CA PRO A 291 6.43 -12.52 3.12
C PRO A 291 7.90 -12.06 3.02
N LYS A 292 8.71 -12.37 4.05
CA LYS A 292 10.13 -11.95 4.16
C LYS A 292 10.98 -12.23 2.92
N ARG A 293 10.66 -13.30 2.17
CA ARG A 293 11.38 -13.70 0.94
C ARG A 293 11.36 -12.64 -0.17
N TYR A 294 10.45 -11.66 -0.11
CA TYR A 294 10.35 -10.59 -1.10
C TYR A 294 11.06 -9.29 -0.67
N PHE A 295 11.57 -9.18 0.56
CA PHE A 295 12.13 -7.93 1.08
C PHE A 295 13.31 -7.41 0.25
N TRP A 296 14.20 -8.29 -0.21
CA TRP A 296 15.31 -7.91 -1.08
C TRP A 296 14.86 -7.40 -2.45
N ASP A 297 13.85 -8.02 -3.04
CA ASP A 297 13.30 -7.58 -4.31
C ASP A 297 12.68 -6.18 -4.15
N LEU A 298 11.95 -5.95 -3.05
CA LEU A 298 11.30 -4.67 -2.73
C LEU A 298 12.31 -3.54 -2.47
N PHE A 299 13.36 -3.83 -1.70
CA PHE A 299 14.43 -2.89 -1.40
C PHE A 299 15.03 -2.33 -2.69
N TRP A 300 15.47 -3.21 -3.60
CA TRP A 300 16.17 -2.79 -4.82
C TRP A 300 15.26 -2.08 -5.81
N VAL A 301 14.01 -2.52 -5.98
CA VAL A 301 13.06 -1.85 -6.87
C VAL A 301 12.79 -0.43 -6.38
N SER A 302 12.58 -0.25 -5.07
CA SER A 302 12.33 1.06 -4.47
C SER A 302 13.57 1.96 -4.46
N ALA A 303 14.75 1.41 -4.18
CA ALA A 303 15.99 2.16 -4.20
C ALA A 303 16.28 2.67 -5.63
N MET A 304 16.14 1.80 -6.63
CA MET A 304 16.38 2.18 -8.03
C MET A 304 15.35 3.20 -8.52
N SER A 305 14.08 3.07 -8.14
CA SER A 305 13.07 4.05 -8.51
C SER A 305 13.32 5.41 -7.88
N TRP A 306 13.74 5.45 -6.61
CA TRP A 306 14.08 6.69 -5.93
C TRP A 306 15.33 7.34 -6.54
N LEU A 307 16.36 6.55 -6.87
CA LEU A 307 17.55 7.04 -7.56
C LEU A 307 17.18 7.70 -8.88
N LEU A 308 16.37 7.03 -9.70
CA LEU A 308 15.93 7.57 -10.99
C LEU A 308 15.09 8.83 -10.82
N TYR A 309 14.22 8.88 -9.82
CA TYR A 309 13.48 10.09 -9.47
C TYR A 309 14.42 11.25 -9.15
N LEU A 310 15.44 11.04 -8.30
CA LEU A 310 16.43 12.07 -7.97
C LEU A 310 17.22 12.54 -9.20
N VAL A 311 17.66 11.60 -10.06
CA VAL A 311 18.38 11.91 -11.30
C VAL A 311 17.51 12.75 -12.24
N PHE A 312 16.29 12.31 -12.53
CA PHE A 312 15.41 13.04 -13.44
C PHE A 312 14.97 14.39 -12.87
N ASN A 313 14.74 14.47 -11.55
CA ASN A 313 14.41 15.73 -10.90
C ASN A 313 15.55 16.74 -11.02
N LEU A 314 16.82 16.29 -10.90
CA LEU A 314 18.01 17.13 -11.06
C LEU A 314 18.14 17.70 -12.49
N TYR A 315 17.98 16.86 -13.52
CA TYR A 315 18.22 17.26 -14.91
C TYR A 315 17.02 17.92 -15.59
N LEU A 316 15.83 17.37 -15.41
CA LEU A 316 14.63 17.79 -16.15
C LEU A 316 13.88 18.92 -15.44
N LYS A 317 13.97 19.02 -14.10
CA LYS A 317 13.22 19.98 -13.27
C LYS A 317 11.70 20.00 -13.54
N GLN A 318 11.18 18.92 -14.10
CA GLN A 318 9.78 18.73 -14.46
C GLN A 318 9.23 17.55 -13.65
N GLU A 319 8.25 17.80 -12.79
CA GLU A 319 7.67 16.80 -11.87
C GLU A 319 7.07 15.61 -12.63
N VAL A 320 6.39 15.89 -13.75
CA VAL A 320 5.73 14.88 -14.59
C VAL A 320 6.74 13.85 -15.10
N LEU A 321 7.83 14.28 -15.76
CA LEU A 321 8.82 13.33 -16.28
C LEU A 321 9.61 12.63 -15.15
N SER A 322 9.85 13.34 -14.05
CA SER A 322 10.58 12.82 -12.89
C SER A 322 9.81 11.72 -12.16
N THR A 323 8.48 11.69 -12.27
CA THR A 323 7.63 10.63 -11.69
C THR A 323 7.26 9.55 -12.72
N LEU A 324 7.05 9.92 -14.00
CA LEU A 324 6.63 9.00 -15.07
C LEU A 324 7.68 7.92 -15.34
N LEU A 325 8.93 8.34 -15.58
CA LEU A 325 9.99 7.42 -16.01
C LEU A 325 10.37 6.41 -14.91
N PRO A 326 10.58 6.83 -13.64
CA PRO A 326 10.76 5.87 -12.56
C PRO A 326 9.51 5.01 -12.32
N GLY A 327 8.32 5.58 -12.46
CA GLY A 327 7.05 4.86 -12.35
C GLY A 327 6.96 3.69 -13.34
N ILE A 328 7.29 3.93 -14.62
CA ILE A 328 7.33 2.87 -15.65
C ILE A 328 8.31 1.77 -15.24
N ILE A 329 9.50 2.13 -14.74
CA ILE A 329 10.52 1.17 -14.32
C ILE A 329 10.04 0.34 -13.12
N VAL A 330 9.40 0.97 -12.12
CA VAL A 330 8.80 0.26 -10.99
C VAL A 330 7.76 -0.76 -11.46
N VAL A 331 6.86 -0.37 -12.37
CA VAL A 331 5.80 -1.26 -12.87
C VAL A 331 6.40 -2.40 -13.71
N LEU A 332 7.40 -2.12 -14.55
CA LEU A 332 8.12 -3.13 -15.33
C LEU A 332 8.85 -4.14 -14.43
N CYS A 333 9.61 -3.66 -13.45
CA CYS A 333 10.32 -4.52 -12.49
C CYS A 333 9.33 -5.34 -11.65
N SER A 334 8.24 -4.73 -11.19
CA SER A 334 7.17 -5.42 -10.45
C SER A 334 6.55 -6.54 -11.28
N ARG A 335 6.28 -6.28 -12.57
CA ARG A 335 5.77 -7.28 -13.51
C ARG A 335 6.77 -8.41 -13.74
N ALA A 336 8.02 -8.09 -14.03
CA ALA A 336 9.10 -9.06 -14.20
C ALA A 336 9.26 -9.98 -12.97
N LEU A 337 9.31 -9.39 -11.78
CA LEU A 337 9.48 -10.12 -10.52
C LEU A 337 8.25 -10.99 -10.21
N SER A 338 7.03 -10.53 -10.47
CA SER A 338 5.81 -11.32 -10.27
C SER A 338 5.80 -12.61 -11.11
N VAL A 339 6.29 -12.55 -12.36
CA VAL A 339 6.43 -13.71 -13.23
C VAL A 339 7.54 -14.64 -12.71
N ARG A 340 8.70 -14.08 -12.35
CA ARG A 340 9.85 -14.85 -11.83
C ARG A 340 9.53 -15.56 -10.51
N ARG A 341 8.83 -14.87 -9.60
CA ARG A 341 8.49 -15.35 -8.26
C ARG A 341 7.16 -16.11 -8.19
N ARG A 342 6.40 -16.13 -9.29
CA ARG A 342 5.07 -16.77 -9.38
C ARG A 342 4.11 -16.30 -8.28
N CYS A 343 4.11 -15.00 -8.00
CA CYS A 343 3.19 -14.35 -7.08
C CYS A 343 2.49 -13.17 -7.77
N PRO A 344 1.47 -12.57 -7.16
CA PRO A 344 0.78 -11.41 -7.73
C PRO A 344 1.68 -10.17 -7.82
N MET A 345 1.48 -9.35 -8.86
CA MET A 345 2.24 -8.11 -9.08
C MET A 345 2.03 -7.10 -7.95
N THR A 346 0.84 -7.08 -7.34
CA THR A 346 0.45 -6.19 -6.25
C THR A 346 1.44 -6.20 -5.10
N ILE A 347 2.09 -7.35 -4.83
CA ILE A 347 3.10 -7.46 -3.77
C ILE A 347 4.27 -6.51 -4.01
N PHE A 348 4.76 -6.41 -5.24
CA PHE A 348 5.91 -5.56 -5.58
C PHE A 348 5.46 -4.12 -5.83
N LEU A 349 4.36 -3.95 -6.54
CA LEU A 349 3.94 -2.64 -7.02
C LEU A 349 3.33 -1.79 -5.89
N ALA A 350 2.53 -2.36 -4.99
CA ALA A 350 1.86 -1.59 -3.94
C ALA A 350 2.82 -1.00 -2.90
N THR A 351 3.97 -1.65 -2.67
CA THR A 351 4.97 -1.19 -1.70
C THR A 351 6.09 -0.39 -2.36
N SER A 352 6.61 -0.82 -3.52
CA SER A 352 7.80 -0.18 -4.11
C SER A 352 7.51 1.14 -4.80
N ILE A 353 6.25 1.39 -5.19
CA ILE A 353 5.87 2.69 -5.77
C ILE A 353 5.73 3.77 -4.70
N PHE A 354 5.63 3.39 -3.41
CA PHE A 354 5.30 4.28 -2.29
C PHE A 354 6.10 5.58 -2.23
N PRO A 355 7.43 5.60 -2.47
CA PRO A 355 8.19 6.85 -2.49
C PRO A 355 7.70 7.86 -3.53
N LEU A 356 7.15 7.39 -4.65
CA LEU A 356 6.67 8.23 -5.76
C LEU A 356 5.22 8.68 -5.59
N VAL A 357 4.50 8.16 -4.60
CA VAL A 357 3.05 8.37 -4.48
C VAL A 357 2.74 9.79 -4.00
N PRO A 358 1.75 10.47 -4.59
CA PRO A 358 1.36 11.84 -4.22
C PRO A 358 0.77 12.01 -2.82
N GLY A 359 0.74 10.99 -1.98
CA GLY A 359 0.06 11.06 -0.68
C GLY A 359 0.64 12.14 0.25
N LEU A 360 1.95 12.44 0.12
CA LEU A 360 2.59 13.53 0.83
C LEU A 360 2.12 14.90 0.32
N SER A 361 2.06 15.08 -1.00
CA SER A 361 1.54 16.30 -1.64
C SER A 361 0.07 16.52 -1.28
N PHE A 362 -0.74 15.45 -1.25
CA PHE A 362 -2.13 15.53 -0.82
C PHE A 362 -2.25 16.03 0.62
N TYR A 363 -1.51 15.42 1.55
CA TYR A 363 -1.48 15.84 2.94
C TYR A 363 -1.09 17.33 3.07
N ARG A 364 -0.02 17.75 2.40
CA ARG A 364 0.42 19.16 2.43
C ARG A 364 -0.64 20.10 1.90
N ALA A 365 -1.29 19.75 0.79
CA ALA A 365 -2.36 20.54 0.20
C ALA A 365 -3.49 20.78 1.22
N VAL A 366 -3.93 19.73 1.91
CA VAL A 366 -5.01 19.84 2.91
C VAL A 366 -4.53 20.58 4.16
N TYR A 367 -3.32 20.32 4.65
CA TYR A 367 -2.76 21.04 5.80
C TYR A 367 -2.67 22.55 5.54
N PHE A 368 -2.08 22.97 4.43
CA PHE A 368 -1.95 24.39 4.11
C PHE A 368 -3.29 25.06 3.81
N LEU A 369 -4.26 24.30 3.30
CA LEU A 369 -5.64 24.78 3.17
C LEU A 369 -6.27 25.08 4.54
N ILE A 370 -6.05 24.22 5.54
CA ILE A 370 -6.58 24.39 6.90
C ILE A 370 -5.91 25.57 7.62
N VAL A 371 -4.60 25.74 7.43
CA VAL A 371 -3.83 26.83 8.08
C VAL A 371 -4.04 28.19 7.39
N GLY A 372 -4.60 28.21 6.17
CA GLY A 372 -4.93 29.45 5.44
C GLY A 372 -3.89 29.90 4.40
N HIS A 373 -2.94 29.04 4.03
CA HIS A 373 -1.94 29.32 2.98
C HIS A 373 -2.42 28.81 1.61
N GLU A 374 -3.38 29.51 1.00
CA GLU A 374 -4.07 29.08 -0.22
C GLU A 374 -3.12 28.80 -1.41
N MET A 375 -2.11 29.65 -1.63
CA MET A 375 -1.17 29.49 -2.74
C MET A 375 -0.35 28.19 -2.63
N LEU A 376 0.16 27.87 -1.44
CA LEU A 376 0.87 26.61 -1.19
C LEU A 376 -0.09 25.43 -1.32
N ALA A 377 -1.31 25.56 -0.79
CA ALA A 377 -2.33 24.53 -0.90
C ALA A 377 -2.61 24.16 -2.37
N LEU A 378 -2.80 25.16 -3.23
CA LEU A 378 -3.02 24.98 -4.66
C LEU A 378 -1.80 24.35 -5.37
N GLN A 379 -0.59 24.79 -5.03
CA GLN A 379 0.65 24.20 -5.59
C GLN A 379 0.77 22.71 -5.26
N TYR A 380 0.55 22.32 -4.00
CA TYR A 380 0.61 20.93 -3.58
C TYR A 380 -0.56 20.10 -4.13
N MET A 381 -1.73 20.70 -4.29
CA MET A 381 -2.87 20.04 -4.93
C MET A 381 -2.58 19.76 -6.41
N HIS A 382 -1.97 20.71 -7.11
CA HIS A 382 -1.51 20.52 -8.49
C HIS A 382 -0.45 19.41 -8.58
N SER A 383 0.59 19.44 -7.75
CA SER A 383 1.62 18.38 -7.66
C SER A 383 1.01 17.01 -7.37
N CYS A 384 0.03 16.94 -6.45
CA CYS A 384 -0.68 15.72 -6.13
C CYS A 384 -1.43 15.17 -7.37
N ALA A 385 -2.16 16.02 -8.08
CA ALA A 385 -2.94 15.63 -9.25
C ALA A 385 -2.04 15.18 -10.42
N THR A 386 -0.96 15.92 -10.70
CA THR A 386 -0.01 15.58 -11.78
C THR A 386 0.70 14.27 -11.48
N SER A 387 1.18 14.07 -10.25
CA SER A 387 1.83 12.83 -9.82
C SER A 387 0.86 11.63 -9.85
N ALA A 388 -0.39 11.81 -9.41
CA ALA A 388 -1.42 10.78 -9.50
C ALA A 388 -1.69 10.36 -10.95
N PHE A 389 -1.93 11.32 -11.83
CA PHE A 389 -2.17 11.09 -13.26
C PHE A 389 -0.98 10.41 -13.94
N THR A 390 0.23 10.82 -13.58
CA THR A 390 1.47 10.26 -14.10
C THR A 390 1.64 8.79 -13.71
N ILE A 391 1.31 8.44 -12.46
CA ILE A 391 1.31 7.04 -12.00
C ILE A 391 0.26 6.22 -12.75
N ILE A 392 -0.94 6.77 -13.03
CA ILE A 392 -1.95 6.12 -13.89
C ILE A 392 -1.31 5.77 -15.23
N MET A 393 -0.73 6.76 -15.92
CA MET A 393 -0.10 6.56 -17.22
C MET A 393 1.01 5.50 -17.20
N ALA A 394 1.89 5.54 -16.19
CA ALA A 394 2.95 4.54 -16.03
C ALA A 394 2.39 3.12 -15.92
N ILE A 395 1.32 2.94 -15.13
CA ILE A 395 0.64 1.65 -14.97
C ILE A 395 -0.04 1.24 -16.28
N SER A 396 -0.82 2.12 -16.92
CA SER A 396 -1.55 1.84 -18.16
C SER A 396 -0.62 1.41 -19.30
N VAL A 397 0.49 2.14 -19.51
CA VAL A 397 1.47 1.85 -20.57
C VAL A 397 2.07 0.46 -20.38
N VAL A 398 2.51 0.15 -19.16
CA VAL A 398 3.13 -1.15 -18.89
C VAL A 398 2.11 -2.28 -18.96
N GLN A 399 0.84 -2.06 -18.57
CA GLN A 399 -0.20 -3.09 -18.64
C GLN A 399 -0.48 -3.54 -20.08
N GLN A 400 -0.41 -2.64 -21.06
CA GLN A 400 -0.61 -2.96 -22.49
C GLN A 400 0.47 -3.89 -23.06
N MET A 401 1.64 -4.00 -22.41
CA MET A 401 2.69 -4.90 -22.87
C MET A 401 2.28 -6.38 -22.74
N PRO A 402 2.60 -7.25 -23.71
CA PRO A 402 2.27 -8.67 -23.64
C PRO A 402 2.96 -9.39 -22.48
N ILE A 403 2.23 -10.23 -21.73
CA ILE A 403 2.81 -11.07 -20.66
C ILE A 403 3.96 -11.95 -21.19
N LYS A 404 3.86 -12.41 -22.45
CA LYS A 404 4.85 -13.29 -23.10
C LYS A 404 6.28 -12.73 -23.05
N TRP A 405 6.43 -11.40 -23.14
CA TRP A 405 7.75 -10.75 -23.09
C TRP A 405 8.48 -10.97 -21.76
N PHE A 406 7.73 -11.18 -20.68
CA PHE A 406 8.29 -11.41 -19.35
C PHE A 406 8.49 -12.91 -19.04
N GLN A 407 7.95 -13.81 -19.87
CA GLN A 407 8.03 -15.27 -19.65
C GLN A 407 9.41 -15.86 -19.97
N PHE A 408 10.26 -15.16 -20.74
CA PHE A 408 11.64 -15.60 -21.03
C PHE A 408 12.51 -15.72 -19.77
N MET A 409 12.16 -15.03 -18.69
CA MET A 409 12.81 -15.13 -17.38
C MET A 409 12.46 -16.39 -16.58
N LYS A 410 11.65 -17.33 -17.12
CA LYS A 410 11.36 -18.64 -16.49
C LYS A 410 12.59 -19.58 -16.44
N LYS A 411 13.62 -19.35 -17.26
CA LYS A 411 14.79 -20.25 -17.36
C LYS A 411 15.79 -19.97 -16.22
N GLY A 412 15.62 -20.67 -15.10
CA GLY A 412 16.59 -20.61 -14.01
C GLY A 412 16.16 -21.37 -12.76
N LYS A 413 15.85 -22.66 -12.92
CA LYS A 413 15.87 -23.75 -11.92
C LYS A 413 15.30 -25.00 -12.60
N LYS A 414 16.17 -25.73 -13.30
CA LYS A 414 16.04 -27.18 -13.40
C LYS A 414 16.61 -27.78 -12.13
#